data_AF-A0A520EB73-F1
#
_entry.id   AF-A0A520EB73-F1
#
_cell.length_a   1.000
_cell.length_b   1.000
_cell.length_c   1.000
_cell.angle_alpha   90.00
_cell.angle_beta   90.00
_cell.angle_gamma   90.00
#
_symmetry.space_group_name_H-M   'P 1'
#
loop_
_entity.id
_entity.type
_entity.pdbx_description
1 polymer ?
#
loop_
_entity_poly.entity_id
_entity_poly.type
_entity_poly.pdbx_seq_one_letter_code
_entity_poly.pdbx_strand_id
1 'polypeptide(L)'
;MSTIESQTIRRRLPRWRDVSPLLRFDPPTLDRAARRLRKASTIEDLRLVARRRTPRSVFDYVDGAAEQEISIGRARSAFANIEFKPRVLRDVAEVSTSVTVLGADSALPMVLAPTGFTRMMHHEGELAVAAAAARAGIPYVLSTMGTTGLQDVRALAPESRQWFQLYLWKDRDASESMIERAMAADYEALVLTVDTPVAGARMRDVYNGLTIPPTLTLRTLAGMAVHPAWWLNVLSTEPLE
;
A
#
# COMPACT_ATOMS: atom_id res chain seq x y z
N MET A 1 64.21 -2.16 -8.84
CA MET A 1 63.02 -3.05 -8.81
C MET A 1 63.05 -3.81 -7.49
N SER A 2 62.32 -3.31 -6.49
CA SER A 2 62.18 -3.98 -5.19
C SER A 2 61.07 -5.03 -5.29
N THR A 3 61.45 -6.27 -5.06
CA THR A 3 60.59 -7.46 -5.07
C THR A 3 59.61 -7.36 -3.89
N ILE A 4 58.31 -7.25 -4.18
CA ILE A 4 57.27 -7.36 -3.14
C ILE A 4 57.21 -8.83 -2.74
N GLU A 5 57.91 -9.19 -1.67
CA GLU A 5 57.78 -10.51 -1.05
C GLU A 5 56.31 -10.73 -0.63
N SER A 6 55.76 -11.87 -1.06
CA SER A 6 54.42 -12.32 -0.71
C SER A 6 54.36 -12.63 0.79
N GLN A 7 54.05 -11.61 1.60
CA GLN A 7 53.72 -11.79 3.00
C GLN A 7 52.41 -12.56 3.10
N THR A 8 52.52 -13.88 3.25
CA THR A 8 51.38 -14.76 3.41
C THR A 8 50.69 -14.45 4.73
N ILE A 9 49.42 -14.05 4.67
CA ILE A 9 48.62 -13.69 5.85
C ILE A 9 48.59 -14.88 6.82
N ARG A 10 49.22 -14.70 7.98
CA ARG A 10 49.30 -15.74 9.03
C ARG A 10 47.94 -15.88 9.71
N ARG A 11 47.23 -16.98 9.42
CA ARG A 11 45.91 -17.27 10.02
C ARG A 11 46.07 -17.57 11.51
N ARG A 12 45.22 -16.97 12.34
CA ARG A 12 45.13 -17.21 13.79
C ARG A 12 43.84 -17.92 14.15
N LEU A 13 43.84 -18.70 15.24
CA LEU A 13 42.60 -19.29 15.78
C LEU A 13 41.67 -18.16 16.27
N PRO A 14 40.35 -18.22 15.96
CA PRO A 14 39.40 -17.19 16.38
C PRO A 14 39.28 -17.17 17.91
N ARG A 15 39.37 -15.97 18.50
CA ARG A 15 39.13 -15.75 19.93
C ARG A 15 37.66 -15.43 20.15
N TRP A 16 37.05 -15.94 21.21
CA TRP A 16 35.64 -15.65 21.51
C TRP A 16 35.33 -14.14 21.58
N ARG A 17 36.24 -13.33 22.14
CA ARG A 17 36.11 -11.86 22.18
C ARG A 17 36.06 -11.18 20.81
N ASP A 18 36.66 -11.79 19.79
CA ASP A 18 36.63 -11.28 18.41
C ASP A 18 35.34 -11.73 17.69
N VAL A 19 34.70 -12.80 18.16
CA VAL A 19 33.49 -13.40 17.57
C VAL A 19 32.22 -12.90 18.24
N SER A 20 32.23 -12.68 19.56
CA SER A 20 31.04 -12.28 20.32
C SER A 20 30.38 -10.98 19.83
N PRO A 21 31.11 -9.93 19.38
CA PRO A 21 30.47 -8.73 18.83
C PRO A 21 29.85 -8.95 17.44
N LEU A 22 30.28 -10.00 16.73
CA LEU A 22 29.78 -10.37 15.40
C LEU A 22 28.52 -11.22 15.49
N LEU A 23 28.31 -11.92 16.61
CA LEU A 23 27.12 -12.72 16.88
C LEU A 23 25.99 -11.83 17.40
N ARG A 24 25.14 -11.37 16.49
CA ARG A 24 23.87 -10.70 16.83
C ARG A 24 22.72 -11.67 16.63
N PHE A 25 22.02 -12.00 17.70
CA PHE A 25 20.82 -12.82 17.66
C PHE A 25 19.59 -11.91 17.65
N ASP A 26 18.69 -12.10 16.69
CA ASP A 26 17.36 -11.47 16.69
C ASP A 26 16.41 -12.32 17.55
N PRO A 27 15.89 -11.81 18.67
CA PRO A 27 14.99 -12.58 19.52
C PRO A 27 13.67 -12.89 18.79
N PRO A 28 13.16 -14.14 18.88
CA PRO A 28 11.90 -14.50 18.24
C PRO A 28 10.75 -13.71 18.87
N THR A 29 9.94 -13.04 18.05
CA THR A 29 8.68 -12.43 18.52
C THR A 29 7.50 -13.40 18.35
N LEU A 30 6.64 -13.45 19.36
CA LEU A 30 5.38 -14.17 19.32
C LEU A 30 4.35 -13.46 18.43
N ASP A 31 4.47 -12.14 18.26
CA ASP A 31 3.62 -11.38 17.35
C ASP A 31 3.88 -11.78 15.90
N ARG A 32 2.91 -12.49 15.32
CA ARG A 32 2.96 -12.97 13.95
C ARG A 32 2.94 -11.81 12.93
N ALA A 33 2.30 -10.69 13.25
CA ALA A 33 2.27 -9.51 12.39
C ALA A 33 3.66 -8.84 12.36
N ALA A 34 4.21 -8.47 13.52
CA ALA A 34 5.56 -7.93 13.62
C ALA A 34 6.60 -8.84 12.95
N ARG A 35 6.53 -10.16 13.16
CA ARG A 35 7.49 -11.11 12.55
C ARG A 35 7.45 -11.09 11.02
N ARG A 36 6.27 -10.94 10.41
CA ARG A 36 6.15 -10.85 8.94
C ARG A 36 6.66 -9.52 8.43
N LEU A 37 6.31 -8.43 9.10
CA LEU A 37 6.73 -7.08 8.71
C LEU A 37 8.24 -6.91 8.84
N ARG A 38 8.89 -7.45 9.88
CA ARG A 38 10.36 -7.44 10.02
C ARG A 38 11.09 -8.19 8.91
N LYS A 39 10.43 -9.11 8.21
CA LYS A 39 11.00 -9.84 7.07
C LYS A 39 10.74 -9.17 5.72
N ALA A 40 9.91 -8.11 5.68
CA ALA A 40 9.60 -7.39 4.46
C ALA A 40 10.51 -6.17 4.35
N SER A 41 11.44 -6.20 3.40
CA SER A 41 12.35 -5.09 3.13
C SER A 41 11.91 -4.27 1.93
N THR A 42 10.97 -4.81 1.13
CA THR A 42 10.48 -4.20 -0.10
C THR A 42 8.95 -4.22 -0.18
N ILE A 43 8.39 -3.39 -1.06
CA ILE A 43 6.96 -3.42 -1.37
C ILE A 43 6.54 -4.77 -1.95
N GLU A 44 7.42 -5.45 -2.70
CA GLU A 44 7.14 -6.80 -3.22
C GLU A 44 7.00 -7.82 -2.08
N ASP A 45 7.80 -7.71 -1.01
CA ASP A 45 7.63 -8.59 0.16
C ASP A 45 6.28 -8.37 0.84
N LEU A 46 5.84 -7.10 0.97
CA LEU A 46 4.52 -6.76 1.51
C LEU A 46 3.40 -7.31 0.62
N ARG A 47 3.53 -7.22 -0.70
CA ARG A 47 2.62 -7.82 -1.67
C ARG A 47 2.53 -9.34 -1.49
N LEU A 48 3.65 -10.02 -1.31
CA LEU A 48 3.67 -11.47 -1.05
C LEU A 48 3.05 -11.84 0.30
N VAL A 49 3.20 -11.00 1.32
CA VAL A 49 2.50 -11.16 2.60
C VAL A 49 0.99 -11.01 2.40
N ALA A 50 0.55 -9.99 1.67
CA ALA A 50 -0.87 -9.77 1.35
C ALA A 50 -1.47 -10.97 0.61
N ARG A 51 -0.81 -11.47 -0.44
CA ARG A 51 -1.24 -12.64 -1.22
C ARG A 51 -1.50 -13.89 -0.40
N ARG A 52 -0.76 -14.08 0.70
CA ARG A 52 -0.94 -15.23 1.60
C ARG A 52 -2.07 -15.03 2.60
N ARG A 53 -2.46 -13.78 2.88
CA ARG A 53 -3.43 -13.44 3.93
C ARG A 53 -4.84 -13.23 3.39
N THR A 54 -4.98 -12.80 2.15
CA THR A 54 -6.27 -12.54 1.53
C THR A 54 -6.67 -13.68 0.60
N PRO A 55 -7.98 -13.97 0.46
CA PRO A 55 -8.46 -14.84 -0.60
C PRO A 55 -7.92 -14.41 -1.97
N ARG A 56 -7.70 -15.38 -2.85
CA ARG A 56 -7.17 -15.10 -4.19
C ARG A 56 -8.01 -14.10 -4.97
N SER A 57 -9.34 -14.21 -4.92
CA SER A 57 -10.26 -13.28 -5.60
C SER A 57 -10.06 -11.84 -5.15
N VAL A 58 -9.93 -11.62 -3.84
CA VAL A 58 -9.68 -10.32 -3.24
C VAL A 58 -8.29 -9.80 -3.60
N PHE A 59 -7.26 -10.65 -3.52
CA PHE A 59 -5.90 -10.27 -3.90
C PHE A 59 -5.81 -9.87 -5.37
N ASP A 60 -6.38 -10.69 -6.26
CA ASP A 60 -6.32 -10.49 -7.70
C ASP A 60 -7.12 -9.24 -8.15
N TYR A 61 -8.15 -8.82 -7.41
CA TYR A 61 -8.86 -7.55 -7.64
C TYR A 61 -7.97 -6.32 -7.45
N VAL A 62 -7.09 -6.37 -6.44
CA VAL A 62 -6.16 -5.27 -6.13
C VAL A 62 -4.89 -5.36 -6.97
N ASP A 63 -4.36 -6.57 -7.17
CA ASP A 63 -3.10 -6.80 -7.87
C ASP A 63 -3.24 -6.83 -9.40
N GLY A 64 -4.42 -7.18 -9.89
CA GLY A 64 -4.70 -7.38 -11.32
C GLY A 64 -4.85 -6.07 -12.09
N ALA A 65 -4.66 -6.17 -13.41
CA ALA A 65 -4.88 -5.07 -14.33
C ALA A 65 -5.77 -5.49 -15.51
N ALA A 66 -6.05 -4.56 -16.42
CA ALA A 66 -6.86 -4.83 -17.59
C ALA A 66 -6.18 -5.81 -18.57
N GLU A 67 -7.00 -6.65 -19.18
CA GLU A 67 -6.68 -7.58 -20.28
C GLU A 67 -5.46 -8.46 -19.98
N GLN A 68 -4.42 -8.36 -20.80
CA GLN A 68 -3.17 -9.12 -20.70
C GLN A 68 -2.16 -8.44 -19.75
N GLU A 69 -2.56 -7.38 -19.03
CA GLU A 69 -1.72 -6.67 -18.06
C GLU A 69 -0.44 -6.05 -18.68
N ILE A 70 -0.45 -5.82 -19.99
CA ILE A 70 0.69 -5.24 -20.72
C ILE A 70 1.02 -3.83 -20.19
N SER A 71 0.01 -3.02 -19.91
CA SER A 71 0.20 -1.63 -19.46
C SER A 71 0.83 -1.54 -18.06
N ILE A 72 0.46 -2.41 -17.12
CA ILE A 72 1.10 -2.43 -15.79
C ILE A 72 2.54 -2.93 -15.88
N GLY A 73 2.84 -3.87 -16.78
CA GLY A 73 4.21 -4.28 -17.11
C GLY A 73 5.04 -3.11 -17.63
N ARG A 74 4.51 -2.38 -18.64
CA ARG A 74 5.17 -1.20 -19.21
C ARG A 74 5.39 -0.09 -18.18
N ALA A 75 4.42 0.17 -17.30
CA ALA A 75 4.55 1.18 -16.25
C ALA A 75 5.71 0.86 -15.30
N ARG A 76 5.86 -0.41 -14.89
CA ARG A 76 6.98 -0.86 -14.06
C ARG A 76 8.32 -0.77 -14.80
N SER A 77 8.36 -1.22 -16.06
CA SER A 77 9.56 -1.13 -16.90
C SER A 77 10.02 0.31 -17.12
N ALA A 78 9.09 1.27 -17.23
CA ALA A 78 9.42 2.68 -17.40
C ALA A 78 10.30 3.21 -16.25
N PHE A 79 10.01 2.84 -14.99
CA PHE A 79 10.83 3.20 -13.85
C PHE A 79 12.14 2.38 -13.77
N ALA A 80 12.09 1.10 -14.12
CA ALA A 80 13.27 0.24 -14.11
C ALA A 80 14.35 0.67 -15.12
N ASN A 81 13.95 1.36 -16.18
CA ASN A 81 14.84 1.88 -17.22
C ASN A 81 15.48 3.24 -16.86
N ILE A 82 15.17 3.81 -15.69
CA ILE A 82 15.76 5.08 -15.23
C ILE A 82 17.09 4.78 -14.52
N GLU A 83 18.17 5.39 -15.00
CA GLU A 83 19.50 5.29 -14.38
C GLU A 83 19.85 6.55 -13.59
N PHE A 84 20.30 6.38 -12.36
CA PHE A 84 20.84 7.48 -11.55
C PHE A 84 22.32 7.72 -11.89
N LYS A 85 22.67 8.98 -12.11
CA LYS A 85 24.07 9.42 -12.19
C LYS A 85 24.48 10.02 -10.85
N PRO A 86 25.16 9.27 -9.96
CA PRO A 86 25.51 9.76 -8.64
C PRO A 86 26.47 10.95 -8.75
N ARG A 87 26.19 12.00 -7.98
CA ARG A 87 27.11 13.13 -7.81
C ARG A 87 27.92 12.91 -6.54
N VAL A 88 29.21 12.68 -6.70
CA VAL A 88 30.14 12.43 -5.59
C VAL A 88 30.61 13.73 -4.95
N LEU A 89 31.16 13.64 -3.74
CA LEU A 89 31.68 14.77 -2.95
C LEU A 89 30.62 15.87 -2.71
N ARG A 90 29.38 15.44 -2.46
CA ARG A 90 28.29 16.32 -2.01
C ARG A 90 28.03 16.08 -0.54
N ASP A 91 27.88 17.16 0.21
CA ASP A 91 27.42 17.06 1.58
C ASP A 91 25.96 16.61 1.58
N VAL A 92 25.72 15.46 2.19
CA VAL A 92 24.41 14.81 2.36
C VAL A 92 24.22 14.38 3.82
N ALA A 93 24.92 15.03 4.75
CA ALA A 93 24.77 14.77 6.17
C ALA A 93 23.33 15.03 6.65
N GLU A 94 22.65 16.00 6.03
CA GLU A 94 21.24 16.31 6.24
C GLU A 94 20.50 16.30 4.89
N VAL A 95 19.48 15.45 4.75
CA VAL A 95 18.63 15.36 3.56
C VAL A 95 17.19 15.55 3.99
N SER A 96 16.51 16.53 3.40
CA SER A 96 15.07 16.72 3.58
C SER A 96 14.29 16.17 2.40
N THR A 97 13.24 15.40 2.68
CA THR A 97 12.25 14.93 1.71
C THR A 97 10.98 15.78 1.71
N SER A 98 10.91 16.79 2.58
CA SER A 98 9.71 17.61 2.74
C SER A 98 9.49 18.49 1.52
N VAL A 99 8.23 18.61 1.11
CA VAL A 99 7.80 19.40 -0.05
C VAL A 99 6.44 20.04 0.23
N THR A 100 6.14 21.13 -0.47
CA THR A 100 4.80 21.72 -0.47
C THR A 100 3.96 21.08 -1.58
N VAL A 101 2.78 20.57 -1.23
CA VAL A 101 1.81 19.97 -2.15
C VAL A 101 0.50 20.73 -2.02
N LEU A 102 -0.02 21.30 -3.10
CA LEU A 102 -1.26 22.11 -3.11
C LEU A 102 -1.31 23.21 -2.03
N GLY A 103 -0.16 23.86 -1.77
CA GLY A 103 -0.07 25.00 -0.85
C GLY A 103 0.15 24.66 0.62
N ALA A 104 0.23 23.37 0.99
CA ALA A 104 0.54 22.94 2.35
C ALA A 104 1.69 21.92 2.39
N ASP A 105 2.35 21.82 3.54
CA ASP A 105 3.52 20.97 3.72
C ASP A 105 3.19 19.47 3.69
N SER A 106 4.13 18.67 3.21
CA SER A 106 4.11 17.22 3.18
C SER A 106 5.51 16.71 3.50
N ALA A 107 5.63 15.74 4.40
CA ALA A 107 6.93 15.22 4.83
C ALA A 107 7.65 14.43 3.72
N LEU A 108 6.89 13.91 2.74
CA LEU A 108 7.38 13.20 1.57
C LEU A 108 6.69 13.73 0.30
N PRO A 109 7.30 13.60 -0.88
CA PRO A 109 6.66 13.91 -2.16
C PRO A 109 5.73 12.77 -2.61
N MET A 110 4.83 12.35 -1.72
CA MET A 110 3.94 11.21 -1.91
C MET A 110 2.55 11.52 -1.38
N VAL A 111 1.55 10.84 -1.96
CA VAL A 111 0.15 10.87 -1.53
C VAL A 111 -0.36 9.44 -1.55
N LEU A 112 -1.15 9.04 -0.56
CA LEU A 112 -1.84 7.76 -0.60
C LEU A 112 -3.06 7.86 -1.52
N ALA A 113 -2.98 7.19 -2.67
CA ALA A 113 -3.97 7.26 -3.73
C ALA A 113 -5.34 6.66 -3.33
N PRO A 114 -6.44 7.08 -3.97
CA PRO A 114 -7.76 6.57 -3.66
C PRO A 114 -7.92 5.14 -4.16
N THR A 115 -8.16 4.21 -3.24
CA THR A 115 -8.46 2.80 -3.52
C THR A 115 -9.79 2.42 -2.88
N GLY A 116 -10.72 1.89 -3.68
CA GLY A 116 -12.01 1.41 -3.17
C GLY A 116 -11.91 0.05 -2.50
N PHE A 117 -12.88 -0.24 -1.63
CA PHE A 117 -13.03 -1.52 -0.95
C PHE A 117 -11.79 -2.00 -0.17
N THR A 118 -11.08 -1.08 0.50
CA THR A 118 -9.82 -1.40 1.20
C THR A 118 -10.04 -2.42 2.33
N ARG A 119 -11.23 -2.42 2.94
CA ARG A 119 -11.62 -3.40 3.98
C ARG A 119 -11.62 -4.86 3.53
N MET A 120 -11.72 -5.12 2.22
CA MET A 120 -11.52 -6.48 1.69
C MET A 120 -10.08 -6.98 1.91
N MET A 121 -9.08 -6.10 1.82
CA MET A 121 -7.68 -6.47 2.03
C MET A 121 -7.31 -6.53 3.52
N HIS A 122 -7.86 -5.62 4.32
CA HIS A 122 -7.64 -5.57 5.76
C HIS A 122 -8.84 -4.92 6.45
N HIS A 123 -9.41 -5.56 7.47
CA HIS A 123 -10.64 -5.12 8.15
C HIS A 123 -10.70 -3.66 8.62
N GLU A 124 -9.57 -3.06 9.01
CA GLU A 124 -9.49 -1.63 9.37
C GLU A 124 -9.57 -0.69 8.14
N GLY A 125 -9.28 -1.18 6.94
CA GLY A 125 -9.47 -0.48 5.67
C GLY A 125 -8.92 0.94 5.61
N GLU A 126 -9.77 1.86 5.17
CA GLU A 126 -9.48 3.28 4.96
C GLU A 126 -8.99 3.97 6.25
N LEU A 127 -9.49 3.56 7.42
CA LEU A 127 -9.04 4.07 8.72
C LEU A 127 -7.56 3.78 8.97
N ALA A 128 -7.10 2.57 8.68
CA ALA A 128 -5.69 2.22 8.82
C ALA A 128 -4.80 3.02 7.85
N VAL A 129 -5.30 3.28 6.64
CA VAL A 129 -4.61 4.08 5.63
C VAL A 129 -4.51 5.53 6.06
N ALA A 130 -5.61 6.13 6.55
CA ALA A 130 -5.64 7.48 7.08
C ALA A 130 -4.67 7.65 8.27
N ALA A 131 -4.66 6.70 9.20
CA ALA A 131 -3.73 6.70 10.32
C ALA A 131 -2.27 6.55 9.86
N ALA A 132 -2.00 5.74 8.82
CA ALA A 132 -0.66 5.61 8.26
C ALA A 132 -0.20 6.90 7.56
N ALA A 133 -1.07 7.55 6.78
CA ALA A 133 -0.79 8.84 6.15
C ALA A 133 -0.51 9.93 7.17
N ALA A 134 -1.34 10.01 8.22
CA ALA A 134 -1.18 10.95 9.32
C ALA A 134 0.18 10.77 10.01
N ARG A 135 0.55 9.53 10.35
CA ARG A 135 1.87 9.23 10.95
C ARG A 135 3.04 9.55 10.01
N ALA A 136 2.85 9.37 8.71
CA ALA A 136 3.87 9.68 7.72
C ALA A 136 3.92 11.18 7.35
N GLY A 137 2.96 11.99 7.78
CA GLY A 137 2.87 13.41 7.45
C GLY A 137 2.62 13.66 5.96
N ILE A 138 1.83 12.81 5.30
CA ILE A 138 1.51 12.91 3.86
C ILE A 138 0.00 12.96 3.63
N PRO A 139 -0.47 13.49 2.49
CA PRO A 139 -1.89 13.47 2.15
C PRO A 139 -2.44 12.07 1.89
N TYR A 140 -3.71 11.86 2.22
CA TYR A 140 -4.49 10.67 1.89
C TYR A 140 -5.73 11.04 1.08
N VAL A 141 -5.97 10.35 -0.03
CA VAL A 141 -7.19 10.51 -0.83
C VAL A 141 -8.17 9.38 -0.53
N LEU A 142 -9.32 9.72 0.05
CA LEU A 142 -10.43 8.77 0.25
C LEU A 142 -11.20 8.56 -1.06
N SER A 143 -11.51 7.31 -1.43
CA SER A 143 -12.29 7.00 -2.64
C SER A 143 -13.79 7.17 -2.41
N THR A 144 -14.54 7.53 -3.45
CA THR A 144 -16.02 7.41 -3.45
C THR A 144 -16.48 5.97 -3.19
N MET A 145 -15.66 4.99 -3.55
CA MET A 145 -15.90 3.55 -3.34
C MET A 145 -15.23 3.05 -2.04
N GLY A 146 -14.96 3.94 -1.08
CA GLY A 146 -14.46 3.57 0.23
C GLY A 146 -15.53 2.86 1.07
N THR A 147 -15.10 2.04 2.02
CA THR A 147 -15.97 1.26 2.92
C THR A 147 -16.11 1.85 4.33
N THR A 148 -15.86 3.16 4.44
CA THR A 148 -15.89 3.94 5.68
C THR A 148 -16.39 5.35 5.35
N GLY A 149 -17.23 5.92 6.22
CA GLY A 149 -17.77 7.26 6.05
C GLY A 149 -16.70 8.37 6.10
N LEU A 150 -16.95 9.47 5.39
CA LEU A 150 -16.10 10.67 5.37
C LEU A 150 -15.78 11.17 6.79
N GLN A 151 -16.81 11.23 7.63
CA GLN A 151 -16.70 11.76 8.99
C GLN A 151 -15.84 10.86 9.89
N ASP A 152 -15.94 9.54 9.74
CA ASP A 152 -15.16 8.60 10.54
C ASP A 152 -13.67 8.67 10.20
N VAL A 153 -13.36 8.77 8.90
CA VAL A 153 -11.98 8.96 8.42
C VAL A 153 -11.42 10.29 8.92
N ARG A 154 -12.19 11.38 8.87
CA ARG A 154 -11.80 12.67 9.44
C ARG A 154 -11.61 12.59 10.96
N ALA A 155 -12.53 11.97 11.68
CA ALA A 155 -12.48 11.87 13.14
C ALA A 155 -11.27 11.09 13.65
N LEU A 156 -10.82 10.06 12.92
CA LEU A 156 -9.64 9.28 13.29
C LEU A 156 -8.34 10.07 13.15
N ALA A 157 -8.26 10.95 12.15
CA ALA A 157 -7.06 11.73 11.88
C ALA A 157 -7.42 13.19 11.56
N PRO A 158 -7.86 13.98 12.57
CA PRO A 158 -8.38 15.33 12.36
C PRO A 158 -7.34 16.26 11.71
N GLU A 159 -6.09 16.16 12.18
CA GLU A 159 -4.96 16.96 11.74
C GLU A 159 -4.30 16.44 10.45
N SER A 160 -4.79 15.34 9.87
CA SER A 160 -4.21 14.82 8.64
C SER A 160 -4.78 15.54 7.42
N ARG A 161 -3.94 15.63 6.40
CA ARG A 161 -4.30 16.17 5.10
C ARG A 161 -5.13 15.15 4.34
N GLN A 162 -6.44 15.36 4.25
CA GLN A 162 -7.35 14.41 3.60
C GLN A 162 -7.98 15.04 2.36
N TRP A 163 -7.87 14.33 1.25
CA TRP A 163 -8.48 14.66 -0.03
C TRP A 163 -9.60 13.67 -0.32
N PHE A 164 -10.56 14.09 -1.12
CA PHE A 164 -11.67 13.24 -1.50
C PHE A 164 -11.65 13.00 -3.00
N GLN A 165 -11.77 11.74 -3.42
CA GLN A 165 -11.89 11.37 -4.81
C GLN A 165 -13.35 11.16 -5.18
N LEU A 166 -13.76 11.74 -6.31
CA LEU A 166 -15.11 11.63 -6.87
C LEU A 166 -15.10 10.89 -8.21
N TYR A 167 -15.98 9.90 -8.34
CA TYR A 167 -16.49 9.45 -9.63
C TYR A 167 -17.77 10.21 -9.96
N LEU A 168 -17.85 10.86 -11.12
CA LEU A 168 -19.06 11.56 -11.52
C LEU A 168 -20.17 10.57 -11.88
N TRP A 169 -21.29 10.68 -11.17
CA TRP A 169 -22.49 9.91 -11.47
C TRP A 169 -23.35 10.64 -12.52
N LYS A 170 -24.25 9.88 -13.17
CA LYS A 170 -25.26 10.48 -14.07
C LYS A 170 -26.18 11.45 -13.31
N ASP A 171 -26.46 11.12 -12.06
CA ASP A 171 -27.14 12.00 -11.12
C ASP A 171 -26.15 13.06 -10.61
N ARG A 172 -26.36 14.30 -11.06
CA ARG A 172 -25.51 15.44 -10.70
C ARG A 172 -25.79 15.91 -9.28
N ASP A 173 -27.03 15.87 -8.83
CA ASP A 173 -27.43 16.30 -7.49
C ASP A 173 -26.79 15.37 -6.44
N ALA A 174 -26.75 14.06 -6.73
CA ALA A 174 -26.04 13.10 -5.89
C ALA A 174 -24.51 13.36 -5.84
N SER A 175 -23.92 13.77 -6.96
CA SER A 175 -22.50 14.12 -7.04
C SER A 175 -22.20 15.41 -6.26
N GLU A 176 -23.04 16.43 -6.41
CA GLU A 176 -22.94 17.71 -5.68
C GLU A 176 -23.10 17.50 -4.17
N SER A 177 -24.11 16.73 -3.75
CA SER A 177 -24.30 16.37 -2.35
C SER A 177 -23.09 15.66 -1.74
N MET A 178 -22.39 14.82 -2.52
CA MET A 178 -21.15 14.18 -2.05
C MET A 178 -20.01 15.21 -1.85
N ILE A 179 -19.87 16.17 -2.77
CA ILE A 179 -18.89 17.25 -2.65
C ILE A 179 -19.18 18.11 -1.41
N GLU A 180 -20.43 18.50 -1.21
CA GLU A 180 -20.86 19.26 -0.03
C GLU A 180 -20.54 18.54 1.27
N ARG A 181 -20.78 17.22 1.33
CA ARG A 181 -20.43 16.40 2.51
C ARG A 181 -18.93 16.33 2.74
N ALA A 182 -18.12 16.21 1.68
CA ALA A 182 -16.67 16.21 1.81
C ALA A 182 -16.16 17.58 2.29
N MET A 183 -16.69 18.68 1.74
CA MET A 183 -16.37 20.03 2.19
C MET A 183 -16.77 20.25 3.66
N ALA A 184 -17.96 19.81 4.07
CA ALA A 184 -18.43 19.91 5.45
C ALA A 184 -17.63 19.04 6.44
N ALA A 185 -16.88 18.05 5.95
CA ALA A 185 -15.94 17.23 6.72
C ALA A 185 -14.48 17.70 6.58
N ASP A 186 -14.27 18.95 6.14
CA ASP A 186 -12.98 19.63 6.02
C ASP A 186 -11.97 18.94 5.09
N TYR A 187 -12.43 18.21 4.07
CA TYR A 187 -11.53 17.68 3.03
C TYR A 187 -10.91 18.83 2.22
N GLU A 188 -9.59 18.88 2.15
CA GLU A 188 -8.85 20.05 1.64
C GLU A 188 -8.76 20.10 0.11
N ALA A 189 -9.02 18.99 -0.58
CA ALA A 189 -8.98 18.91 -2.03
C ALA A 189 -9.93 17.85 -2.60
N LEU A 190 -10.41 18.11 -3.82
CA LEU A 190 -11.21 17.19 -4.62
C LEU A 190 -10.37 16.61 -5.77
N VAL A 191 -10.35 15.29 -5.89
CA VAL A 191 -9.70 14.56 -6.98
C VAL A 191 -10.78 13.98 -7.88
N LEU A 192 -10.98 14.57 -9.05
CA LEU A 192 -11.98 14.09 -10.01
C LEU A 192 -11.37 12.99 -10.90
N THR A 193 -11.87 11.77 -10.79
CA THR A 193 -11.42 10.65 -11.62
C THR A 193 -12.27 10.56 -12.89
N VAL A 194 -11.61 10.65 -14.05
CA VAL A 194 -12.25 10.77 -15.38
C VAL A 194 -11.95 9.60 -16.34
N ASP A 195 -11.15 8.63 -15.91
CA ASP A 195 -10.61 7.56 -16.75
C ASP A 195 -11.45 6.27 -16.78
N THR A 196 -12.56 6.24 -16.04
CA THR A 196 -13.41 5.05 -15.84
C THR A 196 -14.88 5.29 -16.19
N PRO A 197 -15.20 5.83 -17.39
CA PRO A 197 -16.59 5.91 -17.84
C PRO A 197 -17.24 4.52 -18.01
N VAL A 198 -16.42 3.49 -18.23
CA VAL A 198 -16.79 2.06 -18.27
C VAL A 198 -15.74 1.28 -17.48
N ALA A 199 -16.15 0.20 -16.82
CA ALA A 199 -15.23 -0.69 -16.12
C ALA A 199 -14.22 -1.31 -17.09
N GLY A 200 -12.95 -1.34 -16.70
CA GLY A 200 -11.90 -2.00 -17.48
C GLY A 200 -12.09 -3.53 -17.53
N ALA A 201 -11.65 -4.15 -18.63
CA ALA A 201 -11.76 -5.59 -18.84
C ALA A 201 -10.73 -6.37 -17.99
N ARG A 202 -11.00 -6.59 -16.70
CA ARG A 202 -10.09 -7.26 -15.76
C ARG A 202 -10.31 -8.78 -15.74
N MET A 203 -9.48 -9.51 -16.46
CA MET A 203 -9.66 -10.95 -16.65
C MET A 203 -9.54 -11.76 -15.35
N ARG A 204 -8.66 -11.35 -14.42
CA ARG A 204 -8.55 -12.05 -13.13
C ARG A 204 -9.84 -11.97 -12.31
N ASP A 205 -10.54 -10.83 -12.36
CA ASP A 205 -11.81 -10.64 -11.65
C ASP A 205 -12.90 -11.54 -12.23
N VAL A 206 -12.96 -11.63 -13.57
CA VAL A 206 -13.85 -12.54 -14.30
C VAL A 206 -13.56 -14.00 -13.94
N TYR A 207 -12.29 -14.41 -13.91
CA TYR A 207 -11.94 -15.81 -13.61
C TYR A 207 -12.16 -16.19 -12.15
N ASN A 208 -12.03 -15.25 -11.22
CA ASN A 208 -12.17 -15.50 -9.79
C ASN A 208 -13.57 -15.15 -9.24
N GLY A 209 -14.45 -14.59 -10.06
CA GLY A 209 -15.84 -14.30 -9.72
C GLY A 209 -16.04 -13.05 -8.85
N LEU A 210 -15.04 -12.18 -8.73
CA LEU A 210 -15.17 -10.87 -8.06
C LEU A 210 -15.64 -9.80 -9.05
N THR A 211 -16.70 -10.12 -9.78
CA THR A 211 -17.41 -9.18 -10.67
C THR A 211 -18.45 -8.37 -9.89
N ILE A 212 -19.02 -7.33 -10.50
CA ILE A 212 -20.21 -6.66 -9.98
C ILE A 212 -21.37 -6.99 -10.95
N PRO A 213 -22.36 -7.81 -10.56
CA PRO A 213 -22.52 -8.51 -9.27
C PRO A 213 -21.55 -9.70 -9.10
N PRO A 214 -21.22 -10.09 -7.85
CA PRO A 214 -20.25 -11.17 -7.59
C PRO A 214 -20.80 -12.54 -7.99
N THR A 215 -19.95 -13.36 -8.59
CA THR A 215 -20.28 -14.74 -8.98
C THR A 215 -19.52 -15.72 -8.09
N LEU A 216 -20.23 -16.28 -7.11
CA LEU A 216 -19.66 -17.28 -6.19
C LEU A 216 -19.54 -18.64 -6.88
N THR A 217 -18.35 -18.95 -7.40
CA THR A 217 -18.05 -20.31 -7.90
C THR A 217 -17.60 -21.22 -6.77
N LEU A 218 -17.76 -22.55 -6.92
CA LEU A 218 -17.22 -23.53 -5.96
C LEU A 218 -15.71 -23.37 -5.73
N ARG A 219 -14.96 -22.97 -6.78
CA ARG A 219 -13.53 -22.67 -6.69
C ARG A 219 -13.27 -21.43 -5.83
N THR A 220 -14.07 -20.38 -6.01
CA THR A 220 -13.98 -19.15 -5.21
C THR A 220 -14.28 -19.45 -3.74
N LEU A 221 -15.35 -20.22 -3.46
CA LEU A 221 -15.72 -20.62 -2.10
C LEU A 221 -14.63 -21.47 -1.41
N ALA A 222 -14.11 -22.49 -2.10
CA ALA A 222 -13.01 -23.31 -1.57
C ALA A 222 -11.73 -22.50 -1.33
N GLY A 223 -11.42 -21.58 -2.25
CA GLY A 223 -10.29 -20.65 -2.12
C GLY A 223 -10.45 -19.64 -0.98
N MET A 224 -11.68 -19.24 -0.63
CA MET A 224 -11.95 -18.36 0.51
C MET A 224 -11.93 -19.13 1.84
N ALA A 225 -12.36 -20.39 1.87
CA ALA A 225 -12.45 -21.20 3.09
C ALA A 225 -11.09 -21.43 3.78
N VAL A 226 -9.98 -21.42 3.02
CA VAL A 226 -8.62 -21.61 3.57
C VAL A 226 -8.05 -20.36 4.26
N HIS A 227 -8.83 -19.28 4.37
CA HIS A 227 -8.42 -18.03 5.04
C HIS A 227 -9.32 -17.73 6.28
N PRO A 228 -9.24 -18.53 7.36
CA PRO A 228 -10.14 -18.40 8.51
C PRO A 228 -9.99 -17.06 9.24
N ALA A 229 -8.76 -16.53 9.33
CA ALA A 229 -8.53 -15.22 9.94
C ALA A 229 -9.14 -14.07 9.12
N TRP A 230 -9.25 -14.23 7.80
CA TRP A 230 -9.90 -13.23 6.95
C TRP A 230 -11.41 -13.23 7.20
N TRP A 231 -12.04 -14.41 7.20
CA TRP A 231 -13.46 -14.56 7.52
C TRP A 231 -13.82 -14.08 8.92
N LEU A 232 -13.01 -14.43 9.92
CA LEU A 232 -13.21 -13.97 11.30
C LEU A 232 -13.32 -12.44 11.31
N ASN A 233 -12.38 -11.75 10.67
CA ASN A 233 -12.37 -10.30 10.64
C ASN A 233 -13.53 -9.70 9.84
N VAL A 234 -13.89 -10.30 8.69
CA VAL A 234 -15.04 -9.83 7.89
C VAL A 234 -16.35 -10.00 8.65
N LEU A 235 -16.53 -11.10 9.39
CA LEU A 235 -17.74 -11.39 10.16
C LEU A 235 -17.76 -10.67 11.52
N SER A 236 -16.61 -10.26 12.05
CA SER A 236 -16.49 -9.58 13.35
C SER A 236 -16.36 -8.06 13.23
N THR A 237 -16.48 -7.50 12.03
CA THR A 237 -16.47 -6.05 11.79
C THR A 237 -17.74 -5.64 11.06
N GLU A 238 -17.98 -4.33 10.97
CA GLU A 238 -19.17 -3.79 10.31
C GLU A 238 -19.31 -4.32 8.87
N PRO A 239 -20.52 -4.41 8.33
CA PRO A 239 -20.69 -4.78 6.93
C PRO A 239 -19.85 -3.90 5.99
N LEU A 240 -19.48 -4.45 4.84
CA LEU A 240 -18.84 -3.70 3.76
C LEU A 240 -19.94 -2.91 3.04
N GLU A 241 -20.27 -1.74 3.55
CA GLU A 241 -21.21 -0.77 2.94
C GLU A 241 -20.45 0.31 2.16
#